data_AF-A0A7S0DLU5-F1
#
_entry.id   AF-A0A7S0DLU5-F1
#
_cell.length_a   1.000
_cell.length_b   1.000
_cell.length_c   1.000
_cell.angle_alpha   90.00
_cell.angle_beta   90.00
_cell.angle_gamma   90.00
#
_symmetry.space_group_name_H-M   'P 1'
#
loop_
_entity.id
_entity.type
_entity.pdbx_description
1 polymer ?
#
loop_
_entity_poly.entity_id
_entity_poly.type
_entity_poly.pdbx_seq_one_letter_code
_entity_poly.pdbx_strand_id
1 'polypeptide(L)'
;EKVRRNPHKITNLFTGYHCTPYVVFRALLRCGLAQKDLASVLPTWGRKDVHHLVAHFLQIRFPILLALNKADSSGAEKRANKVRKSHPGETIMEMCARGEWQMRKSIRKNQLSPLPRG
;
A
#
# COMPACT_ATOMS: atom_id res chain seq x y z
N GLU A 1 10.25 -28.00 17.95
CA GLU A 1 9.13 -27.33 18.65
C GLU A 1 7.86 -27.36 17.81
N LYS A 2 6.72 -27.77 18.37
CA LYS A 2 5.40 -27.59 17.72
C LYS A 2 4.95 -26.15 17.98
N VAL A 3 5.08 -25.28 16.98
CA VAL A 3 4.53 -23.91 17.03
C VAL A 3 3.04 -24.00 17.33
N ARG A 4 2.62 -23.52 18.51
CA ARG A 4 1.20 -23.47 18.88
C ARG A 4 0.51 -22.37 18.07
N ARG A 5 -0.17 -22.77 16.99
CA ARG A 5 -1.02 -21.88 16.20
C ARG A 5 -2.31 -21.62 16.99
N ASN A 6 -2.33 -20.58 17.82
CA ASN A 6 -3.55 -20.14 18.50
C ASN A 6 -4.33 -19.20 17.56
N PRO A 7 -5.50 -19.61 17.05
CA PRO A 7 -6.28 -18.83 16.09
C PRO A 7 -6.64 -17.44 16.57
N HIS A 8 -6.89 -17.29 17.86
CA HIS A 8 -7.31 -16.03 18.47
C HIS A 8 -6.17 -15.02 18.60
N LYS A 9 -4.91 -15.45 18.43
CA LYS A 9 -3.74 -14.57 18.55
C LYS A 9 -3.28 -13.99 17.22
N ILE A 10 -3.76 -14.49 16.08
CA ILE A 10 -3.25 -14.05 14.76
C ILE A 10 -3.43 -12.55 14.54
N THR A 11 -4.53 -11.98 14.99
CA THR A 11 -4.81 -10.54 14.91
C THR A 11 -3.87 -9.70 15.78
N ASN A 12 -3.38 -10.27 16.89
CA ASN A 12 -2.46 -9.60 17.81
C ASN A 12 -1.00 -9.63 17.33
N LEU A 13 -0.66 -10.51 16.36
CA LEU A 13 0.70 -10.61 15.82
C LEU A 13 1.12 -9.38 15.00
N PHE A 14 0.17 -8.53 14.60
CA PHE A 14 0.42 -7.35 13.77
C PHE A 14 0.44 -6.04 14.58
N THR A 15 0.34 -6.12 15.91
CA THR A 15 0.32 -4.93 16.79
C THR A 15 1.57 -4.06 16.67
N GLY A 16 2.71 -4.63 16.27
CA GLY A 16 3.93 -3.88 15.96
C GLY A 16 3.80 -2.87 14.82
N TYR A 17 2.73 -2.93 14.02
CA TYR A 17 2.43 -1.95 12.95
C TYR A 17 1.45 -0.85 13.38
N HIS A 18 1.20 -0.72 14.69
CA HIS A 18 0.22 0.23 15.27
C HIS A 18 -1.16 0.13 14.62
N CYS A 19 -1.61 -1.08 14.29
CA CYS A 19 -2.93 -1.32 13.71
C CYS A 19 -3.86 -2.00 14.70
N THR A 20 -5.16 -1.68 14.61
CA THR A 20 -6.18 -2.39 15.38
C THR A 20 -6.37 -3.82 14.85
N PRO A 21 -6.81 -4.78 15.69
CA PRO A 21 -7.16 -6.13 15.24
C PRO A 21 -8.14 -6.16 14.06
N TYR A 22 -8.98 -5.12 13.95
CA TYR A 22 -9.91 -4.93 12.84
C TYR A 22 -9.22 -4.85 11.47
N VAL A 23 -8.04 -4.22 11.37
CA VAL A 23 -7.27 -4.15 10.11
C VAL A 23 -6.85 -5.53 9.63
N VAL A 24 -6.38 -6.38 10.55
CA VAL A 24 -6.00 -7.77 10.25
C VAL A 24 -7.23 -8.59 9.90
N PHE A 25 -8.35 -8.38 10.61
CA PHE A 25 -9.61 -9.04 10.29
C PHE A 25 -10.10 -8.71 8.87
N ARG A 26 -9.99 -7.44 8.45
CA ARG A 26 -10.29 -7.06 7.05
C ARG A 26 -9.37 -7.74 6.04
N ALA A 27 -8.09 -7.92 6.37
CA ALA A 27 -7.17 -8.65 5.52
C ALA A 27 -7.55 -10.14 5.40
N LEU A 28 -7.96 -10.77 6.51
CA LEU A 28 -8.48 -12.14 6.53
C LEU A 28 -9.76 -12.27 5.69
N LEU A 29 -10.69 -11.32 5.80
CA LEU A 29 -11.89 -11.29 4.96
C LEU A 29 -11.55 -11.20 3.46
N ARG A 30 -10.54 -10.42 3.07
CA ARG A 30 -10.05 -10.38 1.68
C ARG A 30 -9.41 -11.69 1.21
N CYS A 31 -8.92 -12.51 2.15
CA CYS A 31 -8.47 -13.87 1.87
C CYS A 31 -9.63 -14.89 1.82
N GLY A 32 -10.89 -14.46 2.01
CA GLY A 32 -12.07 -15.33 2.05
C GLY A 32 -12.29 -16.03 3.39
N LEU A 33 -11.70 -15.54 4.48
CA LEU A 33 -11.75 -16.19 5.80
C LEU A 33 -12.49 -15.32 6.81
N ALA A 34 -13.57 -15.85 7.38
CA ALA A 34 -14.22 -15.24 8.53
C ALA A 34 -13.56 -15.72 9.84
N GLN A 35 -13.84 -15.01 10.93
CA GLN A 35 -13.24 -15.32 12.24
C GLN A 35 -13.55 -16.75 12.71
N LYS A 36 -14.76 -17.25 12.40
CA LYS A 36 -15.21 -18.61 12.71
C LYS A 36 -14.41 -19.70 12.00
N ASP A 37 -13.83 -19.40 10.84
CA ASP A 37 -13.11 -20.37 10.01
C ASP A 37 -11.64 -20.51 10.44
N LEU A 38 -11.10 -19.56 11.22
CA LEU A 38 -9.69 -19.51 11.57
C LEU A 38 -9.23 -20.75 12.36
N ALA A 39 -10.08 -21.29 13.22
CA ALA A 39 -9.71 -22.43 14.06
C ALA A 39 -9.46 -23.72 13.25
N SER A 40 -10.26 -23.95 12.21
CA SER A 40 -10.12 -25.10 11.33
C SER A 40 -9.07 -24.89 10.23
N VAL A 41 -8.89 -23.65 9.77
CA VAL A 41 -8.05 -23.35 8.61
C VAL A 41 -6.59 -23.02 8.99
N LEU A 42 -6.32 -22.34 10.11
CA LEU A 42 -4.94 -21.98 10.48
C LEU A 42 -3.99 -23.17 10.69
N PRO A 43 -4.42 -24.34 11.18
CA PRO A 43 -3.56 -25.52 11.25
C PRO A 43 -3.08 -26.02 9.88
N THR A 44 -3.83 -25.77 8.80
CA THR A 44 -3.50 -26.21 7.44
C THR A 44 -2.66 -25.20 6.68
N TRP A 45 -2.54 -23.96 7.17
CA TRP A 45 -1.77 -22.90 6.52
C TRP A 45 -0.32 -23.29 6.29
N GLY A 46 0.12 -23.06 5.06
CA GLY A 46 1.50 -23.07 4.64
C GLY A 46 2.01 -21.66 4.35
N ARG A 47 3.17 -21.60 3.69
CA ARG A 47 3.85 -20.35 3.35
C ARG A 47 2.98 -19.44 2.47
N LYS A 48 2.27 -20.03 1.49
CA LYS A 48 1.43 -19.28 0.54
C LYS A 48 0.29 -18.53 1.23
N ASP A 49 -0.36 -19.17 2.21
CA ASP A 49 -1.49 -18.58 2.94
C ASP A 49 -1.04 -17.38 3.78
N VAL A 50 0.11 -17.49 4.43
CA VAL A 50 0.73 -16.38 5.18
C VAL A 50 1.07 -15.22 4.25
N HIS A 51 1.70 -15.48 3.09
CA HIS A 51 2.00 -14.42 2.13
C HIS A 51 0.74 -13.75 1.60
N HIS A 52 -0.33 -14.51 1.38
CA HIS A 52 -1.59 -13.96 0.90
C HIS A 52 -2.23 -13.03 1.95
N LEU A 53 -2.27 -13.45 3.22
CA LEU A 53 -2.71 -12.58 4.31
C LEU A 53 -1.86 -11.31 4.38
N VAL A 54 -0.53 -11.45 4.37
CA VAL A 54 0.39 -10.31 4.48
C VAL A 54 0.22 -9.35 3.31
N ALA A 55 0.03 -9.84 2.08
CA ALA A 55 -0.21 -9.00 0.92
C ALA A 55 -1.47 -8.13 1.09
N HIS A 56 -2.59 -8.73 1.51
CA HIS A 56 -3.82 -7.98 1.79
C HIS A 56 -3.69 -7.03 2.96
N PHE A 57 -2.98 -7.45 4.03
CA PHE A 57 -2.70 -6.59 5.17
C PHE A 57 -1.90 -5.35 4.74
N LEU A 58 -0.85 -5.52 3.94
CA LEU A 58 -0.03 -4.42 3.45
C LEU A 58 -0.85 -3.44 2.61
N GLN A 59 -1.68 -3.94 1.70
CA GLN A 59 -2.56 -3.08 0.89
C GLN A 59 -3.55 -2.25 1.72
N ILE A 60 -4.06 -2.80 2.84
CA ILE A 60 -5.00 -2.07 3.71
C ILE A 60 -4.25 -1.08 4.61
N ARG A 61 -3.15 -1.53 5.23
CA ARG A 61 -2.44 -0.75 6.26
C ARG A 61 -1.51 0.31 5.67
N PHE A 62 -0.97 0.04 4.50
CA PHE A 62 -0.04 0.90 3.78
C PHE A 62 -0.58 1.09 2.36
N PRO A 63 -1.57 1.98 2.15
CA PRO A 63 -1.99 2.34 0.81
C PRO A 63 -0.78 2.85 0.00
N ILE A 64 -0.47 2.17 -1.09
CA ILE A 64 0.64 2.52 -1.98
C ILE A 64 0.07 3.25 -3.20
N LEU A 65 0.77 4.27 -3.66
CA LEU A 65 0.55 4.89 -4.96
C LEU A 65 1.86 4.90 -5.75
N LEU A 66 1.76 4.77 -7.06
CA LEU A 66 2.89 4.85 -7.97
C LEU A 66 3.08 6.29 -8.43
N ALA A 67 4.09 6.95 -7.86
CA ALA A 67 4.51 8.28 -8.26
C ALA A 67 5.46 8.20 -9.46
N LEU A 68 4.96 8.51 -10.66
CA LEU A 68 5.75 8.50 -11.89
C LEU A 68 6.45 9.84 -12.06
N ASN A 69 7.64 9.92 -11.48
CA ASN A 69 8.47 11.11 -11.56
C ASN A 69 9.05 11.33 -12.97
N LYS A 70 9.40 12.58 -13.27
CA LYS A 70 9.95 13.09 -14.55
C LYS A 70 8.90 13.26 -15.64
N ALA A 71 7.70 13.72 -15.27
CA ALA A 71 6.65 14.06 -16.23
C ALA A 71 7.07 15.16 -17.24
N ASP A 72 8.08 15.97 -16.90
CA ASP A 72 8.71 16.99 -17.75
C ASP A 72 9.63 16.43 -18.86
N SER A 73 9.95 15.14 -18.83
CA SER A 73 10.88 14.52 -19.79
C SER A 73 10.20 14.11 -21.10
N SER A 74 10.94 14.19 -22.21
CA SER A 74 10.44 13.73 -23.51
C SER A 74 10.06 12.24 -23.47
N GLY A 75 8.85 11.94 -23.95
CA GLY A 75 8.28 10.59 -23.93
C GLY A 75 7.79 10.11 -22.57
N ALA A 76 7.64 10.99 -21.57
CA ALA A 76 7.09 10.64 -20.26
C ALA A 76 5.70 9.98 -20.38
N GLU A 77 4.83 10.54 -21.23
CA GLU A 77 3.48 10.01 -21.48
C GLU A 77 3.49 8.56 -21.97
N LYS A 78 4.36 8.23 -22.95
CA LYS A 78 4.49 6.85 -23.46
C LYS A 78 4.90 5.88 -22.35
N ARG A 79 5.83 6.30 -21.48
CA ARG A 79 6.28 5.49 -20.33
C ARG A 79 5.17 5.35 -19.29
N ALA A 80 4.47 6.44 -18.96
CA ALA A 80 3.35 6.42 -18.03
C ALA A 80 2.23 5.48 -18.52
N ASN A 81 1.87 5.55 -19.80
CA ASN A 81 0.89 4.67 -20.41
C ASN A 81 1.31 3.19 -20.38
N LYS A 82 2.61 2.89 -20.56
CA LYS A 82 3.13 1.52 -20.40
C LYS A 82 2.95 1.02 -18.96
N VAL A 83 3.24 1.86 -17.96
CA VAL A 83 3.07 1.50 -16.55
C VAL A 83 1.59 1.30 -16.21
N ARG A 84 0.70 2.22 -16.64
CA ARG A 84 -0.76 2.08 -16.44
C ARG A 84 -1.30 0.77 -17.00
N LYS A 85 -0.87 0.38 -18.20
CA LYS A 85 -1.25 -0.90 -18.82
C LYS A 85 -0.71 -2.12 -18.07
N SER A 86 0.49 -2.01 -17.48
CA SER A 86 1.12 -3.11 -16.74
C SER A 86 0.56 -3.24 -15.31
N HIS A 87 -0.05 -2.18 -14.78
CA HIS A 87 -0.55 -2.10 -13.40
C HIS A 87 -1.97 -1.48 -13.36
N PRO A 88 -2.99 -2.12 -13.95
CA PRO A 88 -4.32 -1.53 -14.11
C PRO A 88 -5.09 -1.30 -12.79
N GLY A 89 -4.67 -1.95 -11.70
CA GLY A 89 -5.29 -1.81 -10.38
C GLY A 89 -4.57 -0.83 -9.44
N GLU A 90 -3.45 -0.24 -9.86
CA GLU A 90 -2.66 0.65 -9.01
C GLU A 90 -3.07 2.11 -9.19
N THR A 91 -3.07 2.87 -8.08
CA THR A 91 -3.23 4.32 -8.14
C THR A 91 -1.94 4.95 -8.66
N ILE A 92 -2.03 5.61 -9.82
CA ILE A 92 -0.87 6.17 -10.52
C ILE A 92 -0.99 7.69 -10.63
N MET A 93 0.05 8.40 -10.20
CA MET A 93 0.15 9.86 -10.27
C MET A 93 1.45 10.27 -10.98
N GLU A 94 1.33 11.11 -12.00
CA GLU A 94 2.48 11.67 -12.70
C GLU A 94 3.00 12.90 -11.94
N MET A 95 4.32 13.00 -11.78
CA MET A 95 4.95 14.02 -10.95
C MET A 95 6.20 14.60 -11.63
N CYS A 96 6.54 15.83 -11.25
CA CYS A 96 7.77 16.50 -11.65
C CYS A 96 8.48 17.02 -10.40
N ALA A 97 9.27 16.16 -9.75
CA ALA A 97 9.97 16.51 -8.50
C ALA A 97 10.94 17.69 -8.70
N ARG A 98 11.58 17.81 -9.87
CA ARG A 98 12.46 18.95 -10.19
C ARG A 98 11.68 20.25 -10.24
N GLY A 99 10.56 20.26 -10.95
CA GLY A 99 9.67 21.43 -11.06
C GLY A 99 9.10 21.83 -9.70
N GLU A 100 8.64 20.86 -8.90
CA GLU A 100 8.14 21.14 -7.55
C GLU A 100 9.23 21.72 -6.65
N TRP A 101 10.45 21.18 -6.71
CA TRP A 101 11.58 21.69 -5.93
C TRP A 101 11.96 23.12 -6.34
N GLN A 102 12.01 23.42 -7.65
CA GLN A 102 12.28 24.77 -8.16
C GLN A 102 11.19 25.75 -7.71
N MET A 103 9.92 25.38 -7.83
CA MET A 103 8.79 26.18 -7.37
C MET A 103 8.87 26.46 -5.87
N ARG A 104 9.12 25.42 -5.04
CA ARG A 104 9.33 25.58 -3.59
C ARG A 104 10.47 26.54 -3.27
N LYS A 105 11.56 26.51 -4.04
CA LYS A 105 12.69 27.44 -3.87
C LYS A 105 12.33 28.88 -4.21
N SER A 106 11.56 29.10 -5.28
CA SER A 106 11.07 30.43 -5.67
C SER A 106 10.05 31.00 -4.68
N ILE A 107 9.15 30.18 -4.15
CA ILE A 107 8.22 30.57 -3.07
C ILE A 107 9.00 31.03 -1.83
N ARG A 108 10.03 30.29 -1.41
CA ARG A 108 10.90 30.69 -0.29
C ARG A 108 11.64 32.01 -0.52
N LYS A 109 11.80 32.43 -1.78
CA LYS A 109 12.41 33.71 -2.17
C LYS A 109 11.37 34.82 -2.41
N ASN A 110 10.09 34.59 -2.11
CA ASN A 110 8.97 35.49 -2.45
C ASN A 110 8.88 35.86 -3.94
N GLN A 111 9.36 34.98 -4.83
CA GLN A 111 9.29 35.18 -6.29
C GLN A 111 8.00 34.64 -6.90
N LEU A 112 7.32 33.74 -6.18
CA LEU A 112 6.06 33.11 -6.57
C LEU A 112 5.16 32.98 -5.35
N SER A 113 3.85 33.08 -5.54
CA SER A 113 2.86 32.74 -4.53
C SER A 113 2.61 31.22 -4.51
N PRO A 114 2.25 30.63 -3.35
CA PRO A 114 1.82 29.24 -3.27
C PRO A 114 0.58 29.00 -4.14
N LEU A 115 0.48 27.79 -4.71
CA LEU A 115 -0.75 27.36 -5.38
C LEU A 115 -1.93 27.35 -4.39
N PRO A 116 -3.15 27.70 -4.83
CA PRO A 116 -4.34 27.59 -4.00
C PRO A 116 -4.52 26.15 -3.53
N ARG A 117 -4.87 25.97 -2.25
CA ARG A 117 -5.23 24.65 -1.74
C ARG A 117 -6.64 24.35 -2.22
N GLY A 118 -6.79 23.26 -2.97
CA GLY A 118 -8.09 22.69 -3.32
C GLY A 118 -8.72 21.97 -2.14
#